data_AF-A0A3M1NHQ3-F1
#
_entry.id   AF-A0A3M1NHQ3-F1
#
_cell.length_a   1.000
_cell.length_b   1.000
_cell.length_c   1.000
_cell.angle_alpha   90.00
_cell.angle_beta   90.00
_cell.angle_gamma   90.00
#
_symmetry.space_group_name_H-M   'P 1'
#
loop_
_entity.id
_entity.type
_entity.pdbx_description
1 polymer ?
#
loop_
_entity_poly.entity_id
_entity_poly.type
_entity_poly.pdbx_seq_one_letter_code
_entity_poly.pdbx_strand_id
1 'polypeptide(L)' 'MQITRPVREWLPAQLKLTGWEAVAPFAEELLTSSWKGFTDFYQWLRRLNELEAAISEEAAWSFIR' A
#
# COMPACT_ATOMS: atom_id res chain seq x y z
N MET A 1 -23.11 -4.37 11.59
CA MET A 1 -22.16 -4.39 10.45
C MET A 1 -20.92 -5.13 10.91
N GLN A 2 -20.52 -6.20 10.23
CA GLN A 2 -19.20 -6.79 10.47
C GLN A 2 -18.19 -5.99 9.64
N ILE A 3 -17.29 -5.28 10.32
CA ILE A 3 -16.22 -4.53 9.66
C ILE A 3 -15.05 -5.50 9.51
N THR A 4 -14.89 -6.04 8.30
CA THR A 4 -13.76 -6.92 7.95
C THR A 4 -12.71 -6.11 7.21
N ARG A 5 -11.43 -6.31 7.55
CA ARG A 5 -10.32 -5.67 6.84
C ARG A 5 -10.39 -6.02 5.35
N PRO A 6 -10.28 -5.05 4.44
CA PRO A 6 -10.24 -5.35 3.01
C PRO A 6 -9.05 -6.24 2.68
N VAL A 7 -9.24 -7.16 1.73
CA VAL A 7 -8.19 -8.06 1.25
C VAL A 7 -7.20 -7.24 0.43
N ARG A 8 -5.90 -7.39 0.76
CA ARG A 8 -4.82 -6.80 -0.03
C ARG A 8 -4.76 -7.47 -1.40
N GLU A 9 -4.68 -6.67 -2.46
CA GLU A 9 -4.65 -7.16 -3.84
C GLU A 9 -3.23 -7.13 -4.42
N TRP A 10 -2.46 -6.10 -4.08
CA TRP A 10 -1.10 -5.93 -4.57
C TRP A 10 -0.05 -6.16 -3.48
N LEU A 11 -0.29 -5.68 -2.25
CA LEU A 11 0.66 -5.88 -1.17
C LEU A 11 0.59 -7.31 -0.62
N PRO A 12 1.70 -7.86 -0.10
CA PRO A 12 1.66 -9.14 0.59
C PRO A 12 0.70 -9.11 1.78
N ALA A 13 -0.13 -10.16 1.89
CA ALA A 13 -1.13 -10.28 2.95
C ALA A 13 -0.51 -10.24 4.36
N GLN A 14 0.72 -10.73 4.52
CA GLN A 14 1.47 -10.73 5.79
C GLN A 14 2.60 -9.68 5.83
N LEU A 15 2.56 -8.64 4.98
CA LEU A 15 3.54 -7.55 5.02
C LEU A 15 3.50 -6.87 6.40
N LYS A 16 4.67 -6.83 7.06
CA LYS A 16 4.92 -6.08 8.29
C LYS A 16 5.73 -4.84 7.95
N LEU A 17 5.27 -3.66 8.37
CA LEU A 17 5.98 -2.40 8.13
C LEU A 17 6.96 -2.16 9.27
N THR A 18 8.16 -2.75 9.16
CA THR A 18 9.23 -2.64 10.18
C THR A 18 10.21 -1.51 9.87
N GLY A 19 9.74 -0.41 9.29
CA GLY A 19 10.56 0.71 8.85
C GLY A 19 10.51 0.95 7.34
N TRP A 20 11.39 1.83 6.86
CA TRP A 20 11.43 2.26 5.46
C TRP A 20 11.78 1.10 4.51
N GLU A 21 12.64 0.18 4.93
CA GLU A 21 13.12 -0.96 4.14
C GLU A 21 11.97 -1.88 3.69
N ALA A 22 10.91 -1.97 4.48
CA ALA A 22 9.72 -2.75 4.14
C ALA A 22 8.81 -2.06 3.11
N VAL A 23 8.90 -0.73 2.99
CA VAL A 23 8.09 0.11 2.09
C VAL A 23 8.82 0.43 0.79
N ALA A 24 10.14 0.63 0.87
CA ALA A 24 10.98 1.12 -0.21
C ALA A 24 10.81 0.37 -1.54
N PRO A 25 10.74 -0.98 -1.59
CA PRO A 25 10.59 -1.70 -2.86
C PRO A 25 9.28 -1.37 -3.58
N PHE A 26 8.19 -1.20 -2.82
CA PHE A 26 6.87 -0.85 -3.36
C PHE A 26 6.82 0.60 -3.83
N ALA A 27 7.44 1.51 -3.07
CA ALA A 27 7.56 2.90 -3.47
C ALA A 27 8.41 3.06 -4.74
N GLU A 28 9.50 2.30 -4.86
CA GLU A 28 10.37 2.30 -6.04
C GLU A 28 9.67 1.70 -7.27
N GLU A 29 8.90 0.62 -7.11
CA GLU A 29 8.04 0.07 -8.18
C GLU A 29 7.05 1.13 -8.68
N LEU A 30 6.39 1.85 -7.77
CA LEU A 30 5.44 2.91 -8.14
C LEU A 30 6.15 4.09 -8.82
N LEU A 31 7.33 4.51 -8.36
CA LEU A 31 8.08 5.63 -8.93
C LEU A 31 8.62 5.32 -10.34
N THR A 32 9.00 4.07 -10.59
CA THR A 32 9.59 3.64 -11.87
C THR A 32 8.53 3.11 -12.86
N SER A 33 7.27 3.03 -12.43
CA SER A 33 6.16 2.61 -13.28
C SER A 33 5.95 3.58 -14.45
N SER A 34 5.83 3.02 -15.66
CA SER A 34 5.40 3.77 -16.84
C SER A 34 3.96 3.41 -17.19
N TRP A 35 3.19 4.38 -17.69
CA TRP A 35 1.79 4.19 -18.04
C TRP A 35 1.57 4.42 -19.52
N LYS A 36 0.87 3.50 -20.19
CA LYS A 36 0.52 3.60 -21.61
C LYS A 36 -0.91 4.09 -21.84
N GLY A 37 -1.67 4.31 -20.78
CA GLY A 37 -3.03 4.82 -20.84
C GLY A 37 -3.74 4.81 -19.49
N PHE A 38 -5.04 5.10 -19.53
CA PHE A 38 -5.88 5.25 -18.33
C PHE A 38 -5.90 4.00 -17.46
N THR A 39 -5.96 2.80 -18.05
CA THR A 39 -6.01 1.54 -17.29
C THR A 39 -4.75 1.34 -16.44
N ASP A 40 -3.58 1.62 -17.00
CA ASP A 40 -2.31 1.50 -16.28
C ASP A 40 -2.22 2.52 -15.14
N PHE A 41 -2.62 3.76 -15.41
CA PHE A 41 -2.69 4.82 -14.40
C PHE A 41 -3.66 4.46 -13.28
N TYR A 42 -4.85 3.95 -13.62
CA TYR A 42 -5.85 3.56 -12.63
C TYR A 42 -5.34 2.44 -11.74
N GLN A 43 -4.67 1.42 -12.31
CA GLN A 43 -4.06 0.36 -11.53
C GLN A 43 -2.92 0.87 -10.64
N TRP A 44 -2.07 1.75 -11.17
CA TRP A 44 -1.04 2.39 -10.37
C TRP A 44 -1.62 3.18 -9.19
N LEU A 45 -2.70 3.93 -9.41
CA LEU A 45 -3.39 4.69 -8.36
C LEU A 45 -3.98 3.77 -7.29
N ARG A 46 -4.56 2.63 -7.68
CA ARG A 46 -5.05 1.62 -6.71
C ARG A 46 -3.92 1.09 -5.85
N ARG A 47 -2.76 0.78 -6.44
CA ARG A 47 -1.57 0.31 -5.72
C ARG A 47 -1.03 1.37 -4.75
N LEU A 48 -0.98 2.63 -5.17
CA LEU A 48 -0.60 3.75 -4.29
C LEU A 48 -1.55 3.85 -3.08
N ASN A 49 -2.86 3.87 -3.33
CA ASN A 49 -3.86 3.94 -2.26
C ASN A 49 -3.73 2.76 -1.28
N GLU A 50 -3.47 1.55 -1.78
CA GLU A 50 -3.25 0.37 -0.94
C GLU A 50 -2.00 0.53 -0.05
N LEU A 51 -0.91 1.08 -0.58
CA LEU A 51 0.31 1.36 0.19
C LEU A 51 0.09 2.41 1.27
N GLU A 52 -0.56 3.51 0.93
CA GLU A 52 -0.89 4.57 1.88
C GLU A 52 -1.80 4.06 3.01
N ALA A 53 -2.78 3.23 2.68
CA ALA A 53 -3.66 2.60 3.65
C ALA A 53 -2.87 1.70 4.62
N ALA A 54 -1.97 0.86 4.11
CA ALA A 54 -1.13 -0.01 4.94
C ALA A 54 -0.22 0.80 5.89
N ILE A 55 0.41 1.87 5.40
CA ILE A 55 1.25 2.77 6.22
C ILE A 55 0.41 3.47 7.29
N SER A 56 -0.74 4.00 6.91
CA SER A 56 -1.63 4.72 7.84
C SER A 56 -2.16 3.82 8.96
N GLU A 57 -2.54 2.58 8.62
CA GLU A 57 -2.99 1.60 9.60
C GLU A 57 -1.89 1.25 10.62
N GLU A 58 -0.66 1.01 10.17
CA GLU A 58 0.46 0.71 11.07
C GLU A 58 0.88 1.93 11.90
N ALA A 59 0.86 3.13 11.31
CA ALA A 59 1.14 4.37 12.02
C ALA A 59 0.10 4.67 13.11
N ALA A 60 -1.19 4.40 12.85
CA ALA A 60 -2.26 4.59 13.84
C ALA A 60 -2.01 3.82 15.15
N TRP A 61 -1.43 2.62 15.09
CA TRP A 61 -1.05 1.85 16.28
C TRP A 61 0.03 2.50 17.13
N SER A 62 0.84 3.39 16.57
CA SER A 62 1.86 4.14 17.32
C SER A 62 1.25 5.25 18.17
N PHE A 63 0.05 5.74 17.83
CA PHE A 63 -0.67 6.78 18.57
C PHE A 63 -1.55 6.25 19.71
N ILE A 64 -1.77 4.93 19.76
CA ILE A 64 -2.61 4.27 20.77
C ILE A 64 -1.75 3.72 21.94
N ARG A 65 -0.42 3.85 21.87
CA ARG A 65 0.50 3.48 22.96
C ARG A 65 0.75 4.60 23.95
#